data_AF-X1A7Z6-F1
#
_entry.id   AF-X1A7Z6-F1
#
_cell.length_a   1.000
_cell.length_b   1.000
_cell.length_c   1.000
_cell.angle_alpha   90.00
_cell.angle_beta   90.00
_cell.angle_gamma   90.00
#
_symmetry.space_group_name_H-M   'P 1'
#
loop_
_entity.id
_entity.type
_entity.pdbx_description
1 polymer ?
#
loop_
_entity_poly.entity_id
_entity_poly.type
_entity_poly.pdbx_seq_one_letter_code
_entity_poly.pdbx_strand_id
1 'polypeptide(L)'
;MSEDDIVKMFNPEYAVDLYLDVVKKKTEWPTNDYSIKTLASYLGFYWRDESPSGAESIEWYHRWVETGDVNIKKRILKYNEDDCIATRVLLDGICLLPLLT
;
A
#
# COMPACT_ATOMS: atom_id res chain seq x y z
N MET A 1 8.25 -16.49 -12.25
CA MET A 1 7.44 -16.92 -11.10
C MET A 1 6.21 -17.59 -11.64
N SER A 2 5.88 -18.78 -11.13
CA SER A 2 4.62 -19.46 -11.40
C SER A 2 3.50 -18.90 -10.50
N GLU A 3 2.25 -19.23 -10.81
CA GLU A 3 1.11 -18.90 -9.93
C GLU A 3 1.26 -19.55 -8.55
N ASP A 4 1.73 -20.79 -8.49
CA ASP A 4 2.02 -21.50 -7.23
C ASP A 4 3.07 -20.77 -6.40
N ASP A 5 4.09 -20.18 -7.03
CA ASP A 5 5.10 -19.39 -6.32
C ASP A 5 4.47 -18.15 -5.68
N ILE A 6 3.54 -17.49 -6.38
CA ILE A 6 2.82 -16.31 -5.86
C ILE A 6 1.96 -16.71 -4.67
N VAL A 7 1.18 -17.79 -4.77
CA VAL A 7 0.32 -18.26 -3.66
C VAL A 7 1.15 -18.58 -2.42
N LYS A 8 2.31 -19.25 -2.60
CA LYS A 8 3.22 -19.54 -1.49
C LYS A 8 3.69 -18.29 -0.77
N MET A 9 3.96 -17.19 -1.49
CA MET A 9 4.40 -15.93 -0.87
C MET A 9 3.41 -15.37 0.16
N PHE A 10 2.12 -15.72 0.06
CA PHE A 10 1.08 -15.28 0.98
C PHE A 10 0.72 -16.33 2.05
N ASN A 11 1.59 -17.31 2.31
CA ASN A 11 1.38 -18.29 3.37
C ASN A 11 1.31 -17.58 4.74
N PRO A 12 0.23 -17.78 5.53
CA PRO A 12 0.05 -17.12 6.82
C PRO A 12 1.08 -17.51 7.89
N GLU A 13 1.91 -18.54 7.68
CA GLU A 13 3.03 -18.87 8.58
C GLU A 13 4.10 -17.76 8.63
N TYR A 14 4.21 -16.93 7.60
CA TYR A 14 5.22 -15.87 7.52
C TYR A 14 4.74 -14.58 6.85
N ALA A 15 3.53 -14.56 6.28
CA ALA A 15 2.89 -13.36 5.79
C ALA A 15 1.71 -12.97 6.71
N VAL A 16 1.48 -11.67 6.87
CA VAL A 16 0.34 -11.14 7.61
C VAL A 16 -0.38 -10.14 6.71
N ASP A 17 -1.69 -10.30 6.57
CA ASP A 17 -2.53 -9.29 5.92
C ASP A 17 -2.85 -8.19 6.94
N LEU A 18 -2.16 -7.06 6.84
CA LEU A 18 -2.39 -5.93 7.75
C LEU A 18 -3.83 -5.43 7.72
N TYR A 19 -4.51 -5.50 6.57
CA TYR A 19 -5.86 -4.97 6.44
C TYR A 19 -6.89 -5.91 7.10
N LEU A 20 -6.90 -7.17 6.70
CA LEU A 20 -7.90 -8.13 7.18
C LEU A 20 -7.58 -8.66 8.57
N ASP A 21 -6.32 -8.90 8.92
CA ASP A 21 -5.97 -9.57 10.19
C ASP A 21 -5.72 -8.61 11.35
N VAL A 22 -5.45 -7.34 11.05
CA VAL A 22 -5.07 -6.35 12.05
C VAL A 22 -5.97 -5.13 12.01
N VAL A 23 -5.90 -4.30 10.97
CA VAL A 23 -6.60 -3.00 10.92
C VAL A 23 -8.10 -3.17 11.15
N LYS A 24 -8.76 -3.97 10.31
CA LYS A 24 -10.22 -4.12 10.36
C LYS A 24 -10.72 -4.89 11.60
N LYS A 25 -9.90 -5.78 12.16
CA LYS A 25 -10.30 -6.70 13.24
C LYS A 25 -9.94 -6.19 14.64
N LYS A 26 -8.88 -5.40 14.78
CA LYS A 26 -8.20 -5.16 16.08
C LYS A 26 -7.89 -3.71 16.38
N THR A 27 -8.21 -2.78 15.47
CA THR A 27 -7.89 -1.36 15.64
C THR A 27 -9.08 -0.49 15.28
N GLU A 28 -9.15 0.69 15.85
CA GLU A 28 -10.08 1.75 15.46
C GLU A 28 -9.29 3.01 15.12
N TRP A 29 -9.66 3.69 14.04
CA TRP A 29 -8.97 4.88 13.56
C TRP A 29 -9.96 6.03 13.40
N PRO A 30 -9.56 7.28 13.71
CA PRO A 30 -10.41 8.46 13.50
C PRO A 30 -10.38 8.89 12.03
N THR A 31 -10.75 7.97 11.14
CA THR A 31 -10.75 8.15 9.69
C THR A 31 -12.07 7.67 9.08
N ASN A 32 -12.43 8.19 7.90
CA ASN A 32 -13.69 7.81 7.23
C ASN A 32 -13.65 6.40 6.61
N ASP A 33 -12.45 5.92 6.31
CA ASP A 33 -12.19 4.59 5.76
C ASP A 33 -10.82 4.07 6.21
N TYR A 34 -10.58 2.79 5.90
CA TYR A 34 -9.36 2.07 6.24
C TYR A 34 -8.49 1.78 5.01
N SER A 35 -8.59 2.61 3.97
CA SER A 35 -7.65 2.51 2.85
C SER A 35 -6.23 2.89 3.32
N ILE A 36 -5.22 2.30 2.67
CA ILE A 36 -3.82 2.63 2.96
C ILE A 36 -3.53 4.12 2.77
N LYS A 37 -4.18 4.77 1.79
CA LYS A 37 -4.04 6.20 1.53
C LYS A 37 -4.51 7.03 2.72
N THR A 38 -5.69 6.72 3.24
CA THR A 38 -6.28 7.42 4.38
C THR A 38 -5.46 7.18 5.65
N LEU A 39 -5.11 5.93 5.96
CA LEU A 39 -4.41 5.58 7.19
C LEU A 39 -2.96 6.09 7.22
N ALA A 40 -2.20 5.91 6.13
CA ALA A 40 -0.83 6.40 6.08
C ALA A 40 -0.77 7.93 6.09
N SER A 41 -1.73 8.61 5.42
CA SER A 41 -1.84 10.08 5.50
C SER A 41 -2.19 10.56 6.90
N TYR A 42 -3.09 9.88 7.61
CA TYR A 42 -3.39 10.16 9.01
C TYR A 42 -2.14 10.02 9.90
N LEU A 43 -1.28 9.06 9.59
CA LEU A 43 0.02 8.85 10.24
C LEU A 43 1.14 9.79 9.73
N GLY A 44 0.83 10.75 8.87
CA GLY A 44 1.77 11.79 8.41
C GLY A 44 2.63 11.41 7.20
N PHE A 45 2.34 10.30 6.50
CA PHE A 45 2.98 9.96 5.24
C PHE A 45 2.30 10.63 4.05
N TYR A 46 3.09 11.10 3.08
CA TYR A 46 2.59 11.66 1.83
C TYR A 46 3.32 11.04 0.65
N TRP A 47 2.56 10.59 -0.33
CA TRP A 47 3.11 10.12 -1.60
C TRP A 47 3.84 11.26 -2.30
N ARG A 48 4.91 10.92 -3.01
CA ARG A 48 5.71 11.87 -3.78
C ARG A 48 5.06 12.27 -5.11
N ASP A 49 4.02 11.54 -5.53
CA ASP A 49 3.21 11.86 -6.71
C ASP A 49 2.06 12.79 -6.33
N GLU A 50 1.75 13.77 -7.17
CA GLU A 50 0.68 14.76 -6.92
C GLU A 50 -0.72 14.17 -7.06
N SER A 51 -0.88 13.08 -7.81
CA SER A 51 -2.16 12.41 -7.99
C SER A 51 -2.00 10.90 -7.78
N PRO A 52 -1.74 10.47 -6.52
CA PRO A 52 -1.50 9.08 -6.23
C PRO A 52 -2.84 8.34 -6.18
N SER A 53 -3.31 7.77 -7.29
CA SER A 53 -4.52 6.95 -7.32
C SER A 53 -4.32 5.61 -8.03
N GLY A 54 -5.04 4.58 -7.57
CA GLY A 54 -4.98 3.26 -8.20
C GLY A 54 -5.48 3.29 -9.65
N ALA A 55 -6.55 4.06 -9.93
CA ALA A 55 -7.08 4.22 -11.28
C ALA A 55 -6.05 4.86 -12.22
N GLU A 56 -5.34 5.90 -11.76
CA GLU A 56 -4.29 6.51 -12.57
C GLU A 56 -3.07 5.60 -12.75
N SER A 57 -2.67 4.82 -11.75
CA SER A 57 -1.56 3.87 -11.92
C SER A 57 -1.81 2.83 -13.02
N ILE A 58 -3.07 2.39 -13.19
CA ILE A 58 -3.48 1.47 -14.27
C ILE A 58 -3.34 2.16 -15.63
N GLU A 59 -3.79 3.40 -15.70
CA GLU A 59 -3.75 4.21 -16.91
C GLU A 59 -2.31 4.55 -17.31
N TRP A 60 -1.45 4.92 -16.36
CA TRP A 60 -0.01 5.12 -16.60
C TRP A 60 0.65 3.85 -17.10
N TYR A 61 0.31 2.69 -16.50
CA TYR A 61 0.86 1.41 -16.93
C TYR A 61 0.46 1.10 -18.38
N HIS A 62 -0.81 1.31 -18.73
CA HIS A 62 -1.30 1.15 -20.10
C HIS A 62 -0.51 2.04 -21.08
N ARG A 63 -0.38 3.34 -20.79
CA ARG A 63 0.42 4.25 -21.63
C ARG A 63 1.87 3.79 -21.74
N TRP A 64 2.48 3.33 -20.65
CA TRP A 64 3.86 2.86 -20.68
C TRP A 64 4.02 1.62 -21.57
N VAL A 65 3.08 0.68 -21.52
CA VAL A 65 3.08 -0.50 -22.39
C VAL A 65 2.97 -0.11 -23.87
N GLU A 66 2.14 0.87 -24.20
CA GLU A 66 1.95 1.34 -25.58
C GLU A 66 3.14 2.15 -26.10
N THR A 67 3.71 3.02 -25.27
CA THR A 67 4.68 4.05 -25.70
C THR A 67 6.13 3.70 -25.39
N GLY A 68 6.37 2.85 -24.38
CA GLY A 68 7.70 2.60 -23.84
C GLY A 68 8.31 3.78 -23.07
N ASP A 69 7.55 4.84 -22.76
CA ASP A 69 8.09 6.06 -22.15
C ASP A 69 8.70 5.78 -20.76
N VAL A 70 10.01 5.97 -20.67
CA VAL A 70 10.80 5.74 -19.45
C VAL A 70 10.40 6.65 -18.29
N ASN A 71 9.83 7.83 -18.56
CA ASN A 71 9.38 8.74 -17.52
C ASN A 71 8.10 8.23 -16.85
N ILE A 72 7.19 7.65 -17.63
CA ILE A 72 5.99 7.00 -17.10
C ILE A 72 6.40 5.79 -16.25
N LYS A 73 7.35 4.97 -16.72
CA LYS A 73 7.91 3.86 -15.93
C LYS A 73 8.51 4.34 -14.61
N LYS A 74 9.31 5.41 -14.63
CA LYS A 74 9.91 5.99 -13.41
C LYS A 74 8.83 6.46 -12.44
N ARG A 75 7.77 7.09 -12.94
CA ARG A 75 6.61 7.53 -12.14
C ARG A 75 5.91 6.34 -11.47
N ILE A 76 5.62 5.27 -12.22
CA ILE A 76 5.01 4.05 -11.68
C ILE A 76 5.89 3.41 -10.60
N LEU A 77 7.20 3.29 -10.84
CA LEU A 77 8.12 2.72 -9.85
C LEU A 77 8.17 3.55 -8.57
N LYS A 78 8.18 4.88 -8.70
CA LYS A 78 8.15 5.80 -7.55
C LYS A 78 6.85 5.68 -6.75
N TYR A 79 5.72 5.59 -7.44
CA TYR A 79 4.41 5.37 -6.83
C TYR A 79 4.35 4.03 -6.07
N ASN A 80 4.83 2.94 -6.67
CA ASN A 80 4.85 1.63 -6.02
C ASN A 80 5.81 1.58 -4.82
N GLU A 81 6.96 2.25 -4.91
CA GLU A 81 7.88 2.40 -3.77
C GLU A 81 7.19 3.14 -2.60
N ASP A 82 6.43 4.20 -2.90
CA ASP A 82 5.65 4.91 -1.88
C ASP A 82 4.56 4.03 -1.25
N ASP A 83 3.90 3.16 -2.01
CA ASP A 83 2.93 2.20 -1.46
C ASP A 83 3.59 1.21 -0.47
N CYS A 84 4.82 0.77 -0.74
CA CYS A 84 5.60 -0.05 0.19
C CYS A 84 5.98 0.73 1.46
N ILE A 85 6.42 1.98 1.32
CA ILE A 85 6.77 2.83 2.47
C ILE A 85 5.53 3.15 3.30
N ALA A 86 4.40 3.49 2.68
CA ALA A 86 3.13 3.74 3.33
C ALA A 86 2.67 2.53 4.16
N THR A 87 2.82 1.33 3.59
CA THR A 87 2.51 0.07 4.30
C THR A 87 3.38 -0.10 5.54
N ARG A 88 4.67 0.26 5.46
CA ARG A 88 5.57 0.24 6.61
C ARG A 88 5.18 1.28 7.67
N VAL A 89 4.85 2.50 7.27
CA VAL A 89 4.36 3.55 8.17
C VAL A 89 3.12 3.09 8.93
N LEU A 90 2.18 2.44 8.24
CA LEU A 90 0.99 1.86 8.87
C LEU A 90 1.36 0.78 9.89
N LEU A 91 2.24 -0.16 9.54
CA LEU A 91 2.72 -1.20 10.46
C LEU A 91 3.34 -0.59 11.73
N ASP A 92 4.26 0.35 11.57
CA ASP A 92 4.92 1.01 12.70
C ASP A 92 3.90 1.77 13.56
N GLY A 93 2.92 2.44 12.93
CA GLY A 93 1.82 3.11 13.62
C GLY A 93 0.95 2.15 14.43
N ILE A 94 0.60 0.98 13.87
CA ILE A 94 -0.15 -0.07 14.57
C ILE A 94 0.62 -0.56 15.79
N CYS A 95 1.92 -0.80 15.67
CA CYS A 95 2.76 -1.28 16.78
C CYS A 95 2.87 -0.28 17.94
N LEU A 96 2.60 1.01 17.68
CA LEU A 96 2.60 2.07 18.68
C LEU A 96 1.22 2.36 19.28
N LEU A 97 0.15 1.72 18.78
CA LEU A 97 -1.19 1.91 19.34
C LEU A 97 -1.25 1.40 20.78
N PRO A 98 -1.94 2.13 21.68
CA PRO A 98 -2.19 1.64 23.02
C PRO A 98 -3.11 0.41 22.96
N LEU A 99 -2.78 -0.60 23.75
CA LEU A 99 -3.68 -1.73 23.96
C LEU A 99 -4.83 -1.28 24.86
N LEU A 100 -6.05 -1.43 24.37
CA LEU A 100 -7.25 -1.28 25.20
C LEU A 100 -7.37 -2.57 26.03
N THR A 101 -7.12 -2.46 27.34
CA THR A 101 -7.33 -3.52 28.34
C THR A 101 -8.76 -3.56 28.81
#